data_AF-A0A7C9JAS0-F1
#
_entry.id   AF-A0A7C9JAS0-F1
#
_cell.length_a   1.000
_cell.length_b   1.000
_cell.length_c   1.000
_cell.angle_alpha   90.00
_cell.angle_beta   90.00
_cell.angle_gamma   90.00
#
_symmetry.space_group_name_H-M   'P 1'
#
loop_
_entity.id
_entity.type
_entity.pdbx_description
1 polymer ?
#
loop_
_entity_poly.entity_id
_entity_poly.type
_entity_poly.pdbx_seq_one_letter_code
_entity_poly.pdbx_strand_id
1 'polypeptide(L)'
;MKRLLKILGLLLVLFSVFILNQPFALAEEGPKEEKWKGFDEAVLEKLAKEHGREPKESFITLEGDLELFMFSLMSGISGFVVGYYFRKIFVEGSHAFSHRKKGQPSS
;
A
#
# COMPACT_ATOMS: atom_id res chain seq x y z
N MET A 1 25.18 -8.50 -1.91
CA MET A 1 24.08 -9.12 -1.14
C MET A 1 23.99 -8.65 0.30
N LYS A 2 25.01 -8.86 1.16
CA LYS A 2 24.95 -8.39 2.57
C LYS A 2 24.76 -6.87 2.72
N ARG A 3 25.28 -6.06 1.80
CA ARG A 3 25.06 -4.59 1.76
C ARG A 3 23.64 -4.21 1.31
N LEU A 4 23.10 -4.90 0.31
CA LEU A 4 21.71 -4.74 -0.15
C LEU A 4 20.70 -5.11 0.94
N LEU A 5 20.94 -6.19 1.68
CA LEU A 5 20.07 -6.61 2.78
C LEU A 5 20.04 -5.59 3.93
N LYS A 6 21.17 -4.91 4.19
CA LYS A 6 21.25 -3.81 5.17
C LYS A 6 20.51 -2.56 4.69
N ILE A 7 20.62 -2.23 3.41
CA ILE A 7 19.92 -1.08 2.81
C ILE A 7 18.40 -1.33 2.82
N LEU A 8 17.95 -2.54 2.51
CA LEU A 8 16.54 -2.92 2.56
C LEU A 8 15.99 -2.86 3.99
N GLY A 9 16.76 -3.36 4.98
CA GLY A 9 16.39 -3.25 6.39
C GLY A 9 16.33 -1.79 6.87
N LEU A 10 17.28 -0.95 6.44
CA LEU A 10 17.27 0.48 6.74
C LEU A 10 16.05 1.17 6.13
N LEU A 11 15.70 0.87 4.88
CA LEU A 11 14.51 1.41 4.21
C LEU A 11 13.22 1.02 4.91
N LEU A 12 13.09 -0.23 5.36
CA LEU A 12 11.93 -0.68 6.13
C LEU A 12 11.80 0.07 7.46
N VAL A 13 12.91 0.26 8.18
CA VAL A 13 12.91 1.02 9.44
C VAL A 13 12.54 2.49 9.20
N LEU A 14 13.09 3.12 8.16
CA LEU A 14 12.76 4.51 7.81
C LEU A 14 11.29 4.66 7.38
N PHE A 15 10.77 3.70 6.63
CA PHE A 15 9.35 3.67 6.24
C PHE A 15 8.43 3.46 7.45
N SER A 16 8.83 2.62 8.41
CA SER A 16 8.12 2.40 9.67
C SER A 16 8.06 3.68 10.52
N VAL A 17 9.18 4.40 10.63
CA VAL A 17 9.27 5.68 11.36
C VAL A 17 8.46 6.77 10.64
N PHE A 18 8.46 6.78 9.31
CA PHE A 18 7.64 7.70 8.51
C PHE A 18 6.14 7.46 8.74
N ILE A 19 5.69 6.20 8.79
CA ILE A 19 4.28 5.85 9.10
C ILE A 19 3.90 6.27 10.52
N LEU A 20 4.76 5.99 11.51
CA LEU A 20 4.48 6.29 12.92
C LEU A 20 4.54 7.79 13.25
N ASN A 21 5.18 8.59 12.40
CA ASN A 21 5.33 10.04 12.56
C ASN A 21 4.44 10.84 11.58
N GLN A 22 3.50 10.18 10.90
CA GLN A 22 2.42 10.92 10.28
C GLN A 22 1.51 11.44 11.40
N PRO A 23 1.22 12.76 11.44
CA PRO A 23 0.04 13.18 12.18
C PRO A 23 -1.13 12.51 11.45
N PHE A 24 -1.76 11.52 12.08
CA PHE A 24 -3.10 11.07 11.70
C PHE A 24 -4.06 12.22 11.98
N ALA A 25 -3.96 13.27 11.17
CA ALA A 25 -4.70 14.51 11.30
C ALA A 25 -5.77 14.51 10.24
N LEU A 26 -6.84 13.74 10.46
CA LEU A 26 -8.21 14.06 10.02
C LEU A 26 -9.21 13.31 10.93
N ALA A 27 -9.12 13.59 12.23
CA ALA A 27 -10.26 13.45 13.12
C ALA A 27 -10.35 14.74 13.95
N GLU A 28 -10.32 15.89 13.28
CA GLU A 28 -10.88 17.10 13.89
C GLU A 28 -12.40 17.00 13.78
N GLU A 29 -13.06 17.04 14.92
CA GLU A 29 -14.50 17.23 15.06
C GLU A 29 -14.88 18.64 14.55
N GLY A 30 -14.95 18.79 13.23
CA GLY A 30 -15.59 19.93 12.57
C GLY A 30 -17.11 19.84 12.65
N PRO A 31 -17.84 20.97 12.63
CA PRO A 31 -19.28 21.01 12.89
C PRO A 31 -20.04 20.05 11.97
N LYS A 32 -20.95 19.29 12.58
CA LYS A 32 -21.89 18.39 11.91
C LYS A 32 -22.62 19.14 10.80
N GLU A 33 -22.72 18.49 9.63
CA GLU A 33 -23.57 18.87 8.48
C GLU A 33 -22.97 19.74 7.35
N GLU A 34 -21.73 19.47 6.93
CA GLU A 34 -21.43 19.54 5.50
C GLU A 34 -20.93 18.18 5.03
N LYS A 35 -21.77 17.47 4.28
CA LYS A 35 -21.40 16.27 3.53
C LYS A 35 -20.13 16.63 2.76
N TRP A 36 -19.01 15.99 3.11
CA TRP A 36 -17.75 16.18 2.40
C TRP A 36 -17.98 15.81 0.94
N LYS A 37 -18.14 16.84 0.09
CA LYS A 37 -18.29 16.65 -1.35
C LYS A 37 -17.00 16.03 -1.85
N GLY A 38 -17.08 14.89 -2.51
CA GLY A 38 -15.88 14.15 -2.92
C GLY A 38 -14.94 15.06 -3.68
N PHE A 39 -13.62 14.92 -3.48
CA PHE A 39 -12.61 15.72 -4.21
C PHE A 39 -12.86 15.71 -5.72
N ASP A 40 -13.34 14.58 -6.23
CA ASP A 40 -13.72 14.37 -7.62
C ASP A 40 -14.92 15.24 -8.05
N GLU A 41 -15.96 15.37 -7.24
CA GLU A 41 -17.10 16.26 -7.51
C GLU A 41 -16.68 17.73 -7.58
N ALA A 42 -15.83 18.20 -6.66
CA ALA A 42 -15.46 19.61 -6.59
C ALA A 42 -14.55 20.06 -7.75
N VAL A 43 -13.74 19.13 -8.28
CA VAL A 43 -12.79 19.41 -9.36
C VAL A 43 -13.39 19.09 -10.73
N LEU A 44 -14.06 17.95 -10.88
CA LEU A 44 -14.69 17.55 -12.15
C LEU A 44 -15.86 18.46 -12.52
N GLU A 45 -16.68 18.93 -11.58
CA GLU A 45 -17.76 19.87 -11.90
C GLU A 45 -17.22 21.20 -12.44
N LYS A 46 -16.08 21.68 -11.91
CA LYS A 46 -15.42 22.89 -12.40
C LYS A 46 -14.80 22.69 -13.78
N LEU A 47 -14.10 21.56 -13.97
CA LEU A 47 -13.49 21.23 -15.26
C LEU A 47 -14.52 20.96 -16.36
N ALA A 48 -15.64 20.31 -16.03
CA ALA A 48 -16.71 20.01 -16.97
C ALA A 48 -17.44 21.28 -17.44
N LYS A 49 -17.68 22.23 -16.52
CA LYS A 49 -18.23 23.56 -16.85
C LYS A 49 -17.28 24.38 -17.73
N GLU A 50 -15.99 24.37 -17.46
CA GLU A 50 -14.98 25.05 -18.29
C GLU A 50 -14.84 24.46 -19.69
N HIS A 51 -15.25 23.21 -19.91
CA HIS A 51 -15.24 22.54 -21.21
C HIS A 51 -16.63 22.34 -21.83
N GLY A 52 -17.67 22.97 -21.26
CA GLY A 52 -19.02 22.99 -21.82
C GLY A 52 -19.70 21.61 -21.87
N ARG A 53 -19.31 20.67 -20.99
CA ARG A 53 -19.93 19.34 -20.89
C ARG A 53 -20.70 19.21 -19.58
N GLU A 54 -21.85 18.54 -19.63
CA GLU A 54 -22.56 18.16 -18.40
C GLU A 54 -21.78 17.06 -17.67
N PRO A 55 -21.60 17.18 -16.33
CA PRO A 55 -20.90 16.18 -15.54
C PRO A 55 -21.64 14.86 -15.65
N LYS A 56 -20.99 13.87 -16.26
CA LYS A 56 -21.52 12.53 -16.43
C LYS A 56 -21.32 11.77 -15.12
N GLU A 57 -22.38 11.16 -14.58
CA GLU A 57 -22.26 10.22 -13.47
C GLU A 57 -21.22 9.14 -13.81
N SER A 58 -20.31 8.91 -12.87
CA SER A 58 -19.27 7.90 -13.04
C SER A 58 -19.93 6.55 -13.28
N PHE A 59 -19.56 5.90 -14.38
CA PHE A 59 -20.16 4.62 -14.81
C PHE A 59 -19.87 3.46 -13.85
N ILE A 60 -18.98 3.68 -12.89
CA ILE A 60 -18.48 2.68 -11.97
C ILE A 60 -18.53 3.29 -10.57
N THR A 61 -19.52 2.89 -9.78
CA THR A 61 -19.67 3.19 -8.34
C THR A 61 -18.65 2.39 -7.51
N LEU A 62 -17.36 2.43 -7.88
CA LEU A 62 -16.25 1.94 -7.05
C LEU A 62 -15.87 3.00 -6.01
N GLU A 63 -16.87 3.53 -5.32
CA GLU A 63 -16.69 4.62 -4.39
C GLU A 63 -16.22 4.03 -3.05
N GLY A 64 -14.92 4.22 -2.76
CA GLY A 64 -14.28 4.06 -1.44
C GLY A 64 -14.37 2.69 -0.76
N ASP A 65 -15.57 2.29 -0.38
CA ASP A 65 -15.84 1.14 0.47
C ASP A 65 -15.55 -0.20 -0.22
N LEU A 66 -15.89 -0.33 -1.51
CA LEU A 66 -15.62 -1.58 -2.24
C LEU A 66 -14.14 -1.76 -2.54
N GLU A 67 -13.43 -0.67 -2.88
CA GLU A 67 -11.98 -0.69 -3.06
C GLU A 67 -11.27 -1.02 -1.74
N LEU A 68 -11.67 -0.37 -0.64
CA LEU A 68 -11.11 -0.61 0.68
C LEU A 68 -11.38 -2.04 1.18
N PHE A 69 -12.57 -2.57 0.88
CA PHE A 69 -12.93 -3.96 1.19
C PHE A 69 -12.07 -4.95 0.40
N MET A 70 -11.90 -4.75 -0.91
CA MET A 70 -11.04 -5.59 -1.74
C MET A 70 -9.58 -5.50 -1.32
N PHE A 71 -9.09 -4.31 -1.00
CA PHE A 71 -7.74 -4.10 -0.48
C PHE A 71 -7.53 -4.85 0.85
N SER A 72 -8.49 -4.76 1.77
CA SER A 72 -8.43 -5.45 3.07
C SER A 72 -8.48 -6.96 2.90
N LEU A 73 -9.32 -7.46 2.00
CA LEU A 73 -9.43 -8.88 1.70
C LEU A 73 -8.13 -9.43 1.10
N MET A 74 -7.58 -8.75 0.10
CA MET A 74 -6.36 -9.18 -0.58
C MET A 74 -5.13 -9.08 0.32
N SER A 75 -5.03 -8.04 1.14
CA SER A 75 -3.95 -7.90 2.13
C SER A 75 -4.05 -8.95 3.23
N GLY A 76 -5.25 -9.28 3.71
CA GLY A 76 -5.49 -10.37 4.64
C GLY A 76 -5.07 -11.73 4.09
N ILE A 77 -5.49 -12.07 2.87
CA ILE A 77 -5.10 -13.31 2.20
C ILE A 77 -3.58 -13.36 1.99
N SER A 78 -2.98 -12.28 1.48
CA SER A 78 -1.53 -12.19 1.27
C SER A 78 -0.75 -12.38 2.57
N GLY A 79 -1.15 -11.68 3.64
CA GLY A 79 -0.53 -11.79 4.95
C GLY A 79 -0.62 -13.22 5.52
N PHE A 80 -1.76 -13.88 5.36
CA PHE A 80 -1.95 -15.25 5.82
C PHE A 80 -1.10 -16.25 5.04
N VAL A 81 -1.06 -16.14 3.71
CA VAL A 81 -0.24 -17.00 2.84
C VAL A 81 1.24 -16.83 3.15
N VAL A 82 1.73 -15.58 3.22
CA VAL A 82 3.14 -15.30 3.57
C VAL A 82 3.47 -15.77 4.98
N GLY A 83 2.56 -15.59 5.94
CA GLY A 83 2.71 -16.08 7.32
C GLY A 83 2.79 -17.61 7.40
N TYR A 84 1.90 -18.32 6.72
CA TYR A 84 1.90 -19.79 6.69
C TYR A 84 3.19 -20.35 6.07
N TYR A 85 3.67 -19.73 5.00
CA TYR A 85 4.92 -20.15 4.33
C TYR A 85 6.17 -19.47 4.89
N PHE A 86 6.10 -18.75 6.02
CA PHE A 86 7.19 -17.96 6.57
C PHE A 86 8.48 -18.78 6.73
N ARG A 87 8.38 -19.98 7.29
CA ARG A 87 9.55 -20.86 7.50
C ARG A 87 10.18 -21.29 6.19
N LYS A 88 9.38 -21.67 5.20
CA LYS A 88 9.88 -22.09 3.88
C LYS A 88 10.56 -20.93 3.15
N ILE A 89 9.95 -19.74 3.18
CA ILE A 89 10.42 -18.55 2.47
C ILE A 89 11.68 -17.96 3.14
N PHE A 90 11.66 -17.78 4.46
CA PHE A 90 12.70 -17.04 5.17
C PHE A 90 13.73 -17.92 5.91
N VAL A 91 13.34 -19.10 6.40
CA VAL A 91 14.26 -19.98 7.15
C VAL A 91 14.96 -20.96 6.23
N GLU A 92 14.22 -21.64 5.36
CA GLU A 92 14.77 -22.66 4.46
C GLU A 92 15.34 -22.09 3.15
N GLY A 93 14.72 -21.05 2.59
CA GLY A 93 15.25 -20.32 1.43
C GLY A 93 16.67 -19.76 1.68
N SER A 94 16.97 -19.39 2.92
CA SER A 94 18.30 -18.95 3.37
C SER A 94 19.35 -20.06 3.31
N HIS A 95 18.96 -21.30 3.59
CA HIS A 95 19.85 -22.46 3.60
C HIS A 95 20.21 -22.93 2.17
N ALA A 96 19.27 -22.87 1.24
CA ALA A 96 19.52 -23.23 -0.17
C ALA A 96 20.55 -22.28 -0.83
N PHE A 97 20.55 -21.00 -0.47
CA PHE A 97 21.51 -20.02 -0.98
C PHE A 97 22.93 -20.20 -0.40
N SER A 98 23.02 -20.66 0.85
CA SER A 98 24.28 -20.95 1.54
C SER A 98 25.08 -22.07 0.88
N HIS A 99 24.42 -23.17 0.50
CA HIS A 99 25.09 -24.31 -0.16
C HIS A 99 25.61 -23.98 -1.56
N ARG A 100 24.91 -23.12 -2.32
CA ARG A 100 25.37 -22.73 -3.66
C ARG A 100 26.66 -21.91 -3.63
N LYS A 101 26.96 -21.23 -2.52
CA LYS A 101 28.19 -20.43 -2.35
C LYS A 101 29.42 -21.25 -1.94
N LYS A 102 29.25 -22.45 -1.40
CA LYS A 102 30.35 -23.36 -1.01
C LYS A 102 30.87 -24.21 -2.18
N GLY A 103 30.12 -24.33 -3.27
CA GLY A 103 30.47 -25.15 -4.43
C GLY A 103 31.12 -24.39 -5.59
N GLN A 104 31.42 -23.09 -5.44
CA GLN A 104 32.06 -22.31 -6.50
C GLN A 104 33.57 -22.28 -6.24
N PRO A 105 34.41 -22.99 -7.03
CA PRO A 105 35.84 -22.96 -6.83
C PRO A 105 36.37 -21.54 -7.05
N SER A 106 37.24 -21.08 -6.14
CA SER A 106 37.94 -19.82 -6.26
C SER A 106 38.85 -19.87 -7.49
N SER A 107 38.51 -19.11 -8.53
CA SER A 107 39.45 -18.69 -9.59
C SER A 107 40.14 -17.40 -9.17
#